data_AF-A0A287AGM5-F1
#
_entry.id   AF-A0A287AGM5-F1
#
_cell.length_a   1.000
_cell.length_b   1.000
_cell.length_c   1.000
_cell.angle_alpha   90.00
_cell.angle_beta   90.00
_cell.angle_gamma   90.00
#
_symmetry.space_group_name_H-M   'P 1'
#
loop_
_entity.id
_entity.type
_entity.pdbx_description
1 polymer ?
#
loop_
_entity_poly.entity_id
_entity_poly.type
_entity_poly.pdbx_seq_one_letter_code
_entity_poly.pdbx_strand_id
1 'polypeptide(L)'
;ELADLSLYNEFRSWKDEPTMDRTCPFLDKIYQEDIFPCLTFSKSELASAVLEAVENNTLSIEPVGLQPVRFVKASAVECGGPKKCALTGQSKSCKHRIKLGDSSNYYYISPFCRYRITSVCNFFTYIRYIQQGLVKQQDVDQMFWEVMQLRKEMSLAKLGYFKEEL
;
A
#
# COMPACT_ATOMS: atom_id res chain seq x y z
N GLU A 1 -7.64 14.81 -20.89
CA GLU A 1 -8.06 14.95 -19.48
C GLU A 1 -7.67 16.34 -18.99
N LEU A 2 -8.36 16.91 -18.00
CA LEU A 2 -8.04 18.24 -17.45
C LEU A 2 -7.32 18.04 -16.13
N ALA A 3 -6.06 18.50 -16.05
CA ALA A 3 -5.26 18.44 -14.83
C ALA A 3 -5.60 19.61 -13.90
N ASP A 4 -5.70 19.34 -12.60
CA ASP A 4 -5.65 20.40 -11.60
C ASP A 4 -4.25 21.03 -11.62
N LEU A 5 -4.18 22.34 -11.92
CA LEU A 5 -2.91 23.03 -12.11
C LEU A 5 -2.10 23.13 -10.80
N SER A 6 -2.75 23.14 -9.64
CA SER A 6 -2.07 23.17 -8.34
C SER A 6 -1.32 21.86 -8.11
N LEU A 7 -2.02 20.73 -8.28
CA LEU A 7 -1.42 19.39 -8.14
C LEU A 7 -0.35 19.14 -9.20
N TYR A 8 -0.59 19.58 -10.44
CA TYR A 8 0.38 19.42 -11.52
C TYR A 8 1.67 20.19 -11.26
N ASN A 9 1.57 21.47 -10.86
CA ASN A 9 2.74 22.28 -10.56
C ASN A 9 3.51 21.73 -9.35
N GLU A 10 2.82 21.27 -8.31
CA GLU A 10 3.45 20.64 -7.15
C GLU A 10 4.20 19.36 -7.52
N PHE A 11 3.58 18.47 -8.31
CA PHE A 11 4.24 17.27 -8.81
C PHE A 11 5.46 17.62 -9.67
N ARG A 12 5.34 18.61 -10.56
CA ARG A 12 6.44 19.05 -11.43
C ARG A 12 7.61 19.58 -10.61
N SER A 13 7.36 20.45 -9.62
CA SER A 13 8.39 20.94 -8.71
C SER A 13 9.04 19.80 -7.91
N TRP A 14 8.27 18.83 -7.41
CA TRP A 14 8.83 17.65 -6.76
C TRP A 14 9.65 16.79 -7.73
N LYS A 15 9.23 16.66 -8.99
CA LYS A 15 9.91 15.83 -9.99
C LYS A 15 11.27 16.40 -10.41
N ASP A 16 11.45 17.71 -10.33
CA ASP A 16 12.73 18.38 -10.60
C ASP A 16 13.77 18.06 -9.52
N GLU A 17 13.35 17.95 -8.25
CA GLU A 17 14.20 17.56 -7.11
C GLU A 17 13.54 16.44 -6.28
N PRO A 18 13.50 15.20 -6.80
CA PRO A 18 12.68 14.15 -6.22
C PRO A 18 13.24 13.65 -4.89
N THR A 19 12.35 13.56 -3.91
CA THR A 19 12.66 13.10 -2.55
C THR A 19 11.61 12.12 -2.04
N MET A 20 12.04 11.21 -1.16
CA MET A 20 11.16 10.34 -0.38
C MET A 20 10.85 10.93 1.01
N ASP A 21 11.30 12.16 1.29
CA ASP A 21 10.98 12.85 2.54
C ASP A 21 9.47 13.04 2.67
N ARG A 22 8.92 12.41 3.71
CA ARG A 22 7.51 12.44 4.07
C ARG A 22 6.97 13.85 4.29
N THR A 23 7.84 14.80 4.68
CA THR A 23 7.45 16.18 4.98
C THR A 23 7.42 17.09 3.76
N CYS A 24 7.86 16.63 2.57
CA CYS A 24 7.77 17.45 1.37
C CYS A 24 6.29 17.69 0.98
N PRO A 25 5.93 18.87 0.42
CA PRO A 25 4.53 19.23 0.18
C PRO A 25 3.73 18.22 -0.67
N PHE A 26 4.39 17.66 -1.68
CA PHE A 26 3.81 16.64 -2.56
C PHE A 26 3.43 15.37 -1.80
N LEU A 27 4.36 14.81 -1.02
CA LEU A 27 4.10 13.57 -0.29
C LEU A 27 3.21 13.81 0.93
N ASP A 28 3.42 14.89 1.70
CA ASP A 28 2.62 15.17 2.90
C ASP A 28 1.12 15.21 2.58
N LYS A 29 0.74 15.89 1.49
CA LYS A 29 -0.66 15.91 1.03
C LYS A 29 -1.20 14.51 0.74
N ILE A 30 -0.45 13.70 0.00
CA ILE A 30 -0.85 12.32 -0.36
C ILE A 30 -0.89 11.44 0.90
N TYR A 31 -0.02 11.68 1.88
CA TYR A 31 -0.07 10.99 3.15
C TYR A 31 -1.37 11.27 3.90
N GLN A 32 -1.75 12.54 4.04
CA GLN A 32 -2.97 12.94 4.75
C GLN A 32 -4.23 12.48 4.02
N GLU A 33 -4.29 12.68 2.71
CA GLU A 33 -5.51 12.47 1.94
C GLU A 33 -5.72 11.00 1.56
N ASP A 34 -4.64 10.25 1.30
CA ASP A 34 -4.72 8.92 0.69
C ASP A 34 -4.08 7.81 1.53
N ILE A 35 -2.78 7.91 1.87
CA ILE A 35 -2.05 6.80 2.49
C ILE A 35 -2.56 6.48 3.89
N PHE A 36 -2.71 7.50 4.75
CA PHE A 36 -3.20 7.29 6.11
C PHE A 36 -4.62 6.72 6.15
N PRO A 37 -5.61 7.30 5.43
CA PRO A 37 -6.91 6.66 5.30
C PRO A 37 -6.86 5.25 4.69
N CYS A 38 -5.94 4.97 3.77
CA CYS A 38 -5.78 3.63 3.17
C CYS A 38 -5.18 2.59 4.12
N LEU A 39 -4.33 2.97 5.07
CA LEU A 39 -3.69 2.02 5.98
C LEU A 39 -4.26 2.05 7.40
N THR A 40 -5.39 2.72 7.61
CA THR A 40 -6.13 2.67 8.87
C THR A 40 -6.94 1.37 9.00
N PHE A 41 -6.62 0.56 10.00
CA PHE A 41 -7.31 -0.70 10.30
C PHE A 41 -7.67 -0.82 11.79
N SER A 42 -8.56 -1.75 12.13
CA SER A 42 -9.03 -1.95 13.51
C SER A 42 -7.93 -2.40 14.47
N LYS A 43 -6.92 -3.14 13.99
CA LYS A 43 -5.72 -3.50 14.76
C LYS A 43 -4.62 -2.46 14.49
N SER A 44 -4.64 -1.37 15.25
CA SER A 44 -3.81 -0.18 15.04
C SER A 44 -2.30 -0.46 15.11
N GLU A 45 -1.84 -1.27 16.07
CA GLU A 45 -0.40 -1.59 16.19
C GLU A 45 0.13 -2.31 14.95
N LEU A 46 -0.60 -3.33 14.47
CA LEU A 46 -0.26 -4.02 13.23
C LEU A 46 -0.38 -3.10 12.00
N ALA A 47 -1.36 -2.18 12.01
CA ALA A 47 -1.51 -1.19 10.94
C ALA A 47 -0.31 -0.22 10.86
N SER A 48 0.19 0.26 12.00
CA SER A 48 1.40 1.08 12.07
C SER A 48 2.64 0.32 11.57
N ALA A 49 2.80 -0.93 11.98
CA ALA A 49 3.89 -1.78 11.48
C ALA A 49 3.80 -2.04 9.97
N VAL A 50 2.57 -2.16 9.42
CA VAL A 50 2.36 -2.26 7.97
C VAL A 50 2.79 -0.97 7.27
N LEU A 51 2.40 0.21 7.75
CA LEU A 51 2.81 1.48 7.16
C LEU A 51 4.34 1.60 7.13
N GLU A 52 5.01 1.35 8.26
CA GLU A 52 6.47 1.40 8.34
C GLU A 52 7.12 0.42 7.34
N ALA A 53 6.61 -0.81 7.24
CA ALA A 53 7.14 -1.78 6.30
C ALA A 53 6.91 -1.40 4.83
N VAL A 54 5.81 -0.70 4.51
CA VAL A 54 5.55 -0.16 3.17
C VAL A 54 6.53 0.97 2.85
N GLU A 55 6.72 1.92 3.77
CA GLU A 55 7.66 3.05 3.63
C GLU A 55 9.11 2.56 3.46
N ASN A 56 9.49 1.52 4.20
CA ASN A 56 10.84 0.92 4.15
C ASN A 56 11.02 -0.12 3.04
N ASN A 57 9.98 -0.41 2.25
CA ASN A 57 9.99 -1.42 1.19
C ASN A 57 10.36 -2.84 1.69
N THR A 58 9.91 -3.18 2.90
CA THR A 58 10.16 -4.47 3.57
C THR A 58 8.88 -5.31 3.73
N LEU A 59 7.74 -4.83 3.25
CA LEU A 59 6.50 -5.59 3.20
C LEU A 59 6.47 -6.52 1.99
N SER A 60 6.09 -7.78 2.20
CA SER A 60 5.80 -8.74 1.12
C SER A 60 4.39 -9.31 1.26
N ILE A 61 3.76 -9.60 0.11
CA ILE A 61 2.42 -10.18 0.03
C ILE A 61 2.53 -11.48 -0.77
N GLU A 62 2.11 -12.58 -0.15
CA GLU A 62 2.16 -13.91 -0.76
C GLU A 62 0.75 -14.49 -0.90
N PRO A 63 0.42 -15.16 -2.02
CA PRO A 63 -0.77 -15.98 -2.10
C PRO A 63 -0.62 -17.18 -1.16
N VAL A 64 -1.71 -17.53 -0.48
CA VAL A 64 -1.79 -18.74 0.33
C VAL A 64 -2.15 -19.89 -0.61
N GLY A 65 -1.19 -20.73 -0.95
CA GLY A 65 -1.46 -21.97 -1.68
C GLY A 65 -2.30 -22.97 -0.86
N LEU A 66 -2.72 -24.07 -1.49
CA LEU A 66 -3.43 -25.19 -0.84
C LEU A 66 -2.60 -25.94 0.22
N GLN A 67 -1.31 -25.59 0.37
CA GLN A 67 -0.41 -26.22 1.32
C GLN A 67 -0.77 -25.76 2.75
N PRO A 68 -1.15 -26.69 3.67
CA PRO A 68 -1.36 -26.34 5.06
C PRO A 68 -0.05 -25.80 5.65
N VAL A 69 -0.09 -24.58 6.17
CA VAL A 69 1.07 -23.97 6.85
C VAL A 69 1.38 -24.83 8.07
N ARG A 70 2.42 -25.67 7.95
CA ARG A 70 3.01 -26.35 9.10
C ARG A 70 3.71 -25.27 9.93
N PHE A 71 3.41 -25.25 11.22
CA PHE A 71 4.00 -24.40 12.26
C PHE A 71 3.49 -22.96 12.33
N VAL A 72 2.54 -22.71 13.24
CA VAL A 72 2.45 -21.41 13.93
C VAL A 72 2.65 -21.69 15.41
N LYS A 73 3.80 -21.28 15.96
CA LYS A 73 4.02 -21.25 17.42
C LYS A 73 3.06 -20.22 18.02
N ALA A 74 2.33 -20.59 19.07
CA ALA A 74 1.63 -19.83 20.12
C ALA A 74 0.85 -18.51 19.83
N SER A 75 1.17 -17.69 18.82
CA SER A 75 0.55 -16.38 18.51
C SER A 75 -0.59 -16.44 17.49
N ALA A 76 -1.14 -17.63 17.22
CA ALA A 76 -2.09 -17.89 16.12
C ALA A 76 -3.37 -17.03 16.13
N VAL A 77 -3.72 -16.41 17.25
CA VAL A 77 -4.89 -15.53 17.37
C VAL A 77 -4.66 -14.18 16.68
N GLU A 78 -3.46 -13.63 16.77
CA GLU A 78 -3.14 -12.28 16.26
C GLU A 78 -2.71 -12.31 14.79
N CYS A 79 -2.10 -13.41 14.34
CA CYS A 79 -1.71 -13.63 12.95
C CYS A 79 -2.91 -13.85 12.00
N GLY A 80 -4.13 -13.97 12.54
CA GLY A 80 -5.31 -14.33 11.77
C GLY A 80 -5.23 -15.74 11.20
N GLY A 81 -6.01 -16.02 10.17
CA GLY A 81 -6.00 -17.31 9.50
C GLY A 81 -6.77 -17.28 8.18
N PRO A 82 -6.88 -18.43 7.48
CA PRO A 82 -7.59 -18.52 6.21
C PRO A 82 -9.04 -18.03 6.24
N LYS A 83 -9.66 -17.95 7.42
CA LYS A 83 -11.04 -17.47 7.61
C LYS A 83 -11.15 -16.17 8.44
N LYS A 84 -10.03 -15.55 8.84
CA LYS A 84 -10.02 -14.35 9.70
C LYS A 84 -8.89 -13.42 9.32
N CYS A 85 -9.23 -12.17 8.99
CA CYS A 85 -8.25 -11.14 8.67
C CYS A 85 -7.54 -10.65 9.94
N ALA A 86 -6.20 -10.61 9.93
CA ALA A 86 -5.38 -10.12 11.03
C ALA A 86 -5.54 -8.60 11.26
N LEU A 87 -5.70 -7.81 10.18
CA LEU A 87 -5.77 -6.34 10.27
C LEU A 87 -7.12 -5.83 10.77
N THR A 88 -8.22 -6.44 10.34
CA THR A 88 -9.58 -5.99 10.69
C THR A 88 -10.26 -6.87 11.73
N GLY A 89 -9.75 -8.08 11.98
CA GLY A 89 -10.38 -9.08 12.84
C GLY A 89 -11.64 -9.73 12.25
N GLN A 90 -12.08 -9.32 11.05
CA GLN A 90 -13.31 -9.83 10.44
C GLN A 90 -13.17 -11.25 9.91
N SER A 91 -14.25 -12.02 10.02
CA SER A 91 -14.36 -13.37 9.46
C SER A 91 -14.59 -13.30 7.95
N LYS A 92 -13.52 -13.49 7.16
CA LYS A 92 -13.51 -13.46 5.69
C LYS A 92 -12.49 -14.48 5.17
N SER A 93 -12.73 -15.00 3.96
CA SER A 93 -11.76 -15.86 3.28
C SER A 93 -10.49 -15.05 2.94
N CYS A 94 -9.35 -15.46 3.48
CA CYS A 94 -8.06 -14.80 3.31
C CYS A 94 -7.18 -15.68 2.43
N LYS A 95 -7.13 -15.36 1.14
CA LYS A 95 -6.29 -16.06 0.13
C LYS A 95 -4.85 -15.54 0.10
N HIS A 96 -4.51 -14.53 0.90
CA HIS A 96 -3.20 -13.90 0.93
C HIS A 96 -2.71 -13.70 2.37
N ARG A 97 -1.40 -13.65 2.51
CA ARG A 97 -0.71 -13.36 3.77
C ARG A 97 0.38 -12.32 3.52
N ILE A 98 0.65 -11.51 4.54
CA ILE A 98 1.74 -10.53 4.52
C ILE A 98 2.84 -10.92 5.49
N LYS A 99 4.07 -10.53 5.16
CA LYS A 99 5.23 -10.60 6.04
C LYS A 99 5.88 -9.22 6.10
N LEU A 100 6.24 -8.81 7.31
CA LEU A 100 6.81 -7.49 7.60
C LEU A 100 8.30 -7.65 7.91
N GLY A 101 9.17 -7.15 7.04
CA GLY A 101 10.61 -7.31 7.15
C GLY A 101 11.05 -8.76 7.34
N ASP A 102 11.99 -8.95 8.26
CA ASP A 102 12.55 -10.27 8.56
C ASP A 102 11.72 -11.05 9.61
N SER A 103 10.54 -10.55 9.99
CA SER A 103 9.65 -11.24 10.93
C SER A 103 9.36 -12.66 10.45
N SER A 104 9.46 -13.64 11.36
CA SER A 104 9.07 -15.03 11.05
C SER A 104 7.56 -15.22 10.90
N ASN A 105 6.77 -14.19 11.23
CA ASN A 105 5.31 -14.30 11.30
C ASN A 105 4.65 -13.87 10.00
N TYR A 106 3.64 -14.64 9.60
CA TYR A 106 2.75 -14.30 8.51
C TYR A 106 1.40 -13.86 9.06
N TYR A 107 0.83 -12.81 8.47
CA TYR A 107 -0.47 -12.28 8.85
C TYR A 107 -1.46 -12.45 7.70
N TYR A 108 -2.54 -13.20 7.92
CA TYR A 108 -3.58 -13.40 6.91
C TYR A 108 -4.38 -12.13 6.72
N ILE A 109 -4.62 -11.76 5.46
CA ILE A 109 -5.35 -10.53 5.13
C ILE A 109 -6.51 -10.81 4.17
N SER A 110 -7.61 -10.08 4.37
CA SER A 110 -8.76 -10.16 3.47
C SER A 110 -8.41 -9.54 2.09
N PRO A 111 -9.15 -9.91 1.02
CA PRO A 111 -8.98 -9.30 -0.30
C PRO A 111 -9.06 -7.77 -0.27
N PHE A 112 -9.97 -7.24 0.55
CA PHE A 112 -10.11 -5.81 0.78
C PHE A 112 -8.85 -5.16 1.38
N CYS A 113 -8.27 -5.78 2.43
CA CYS A 113 -7.05 -5.26 3.04
C CYS A 113 -5.86 -5.37 2.08
N ARG A 114 -5.78 -6.47 1.30
CA ARG A 114 -4.78 -6.64 0.26
C ARG A 114 -4.84 -5.48 -0.73
N TYR A 115 -6.02 -5.19 -1.27
CA TYR A 115 -6.18 -4.12 -2.25
C TYR A 115 -5.71 -2.77 -1.71
N ARG A 116 -6.12 -2.39 -0.49
CA ARG A 116 -5.65 -1.16 0.19
C ARG A 116 -4.13 -1.10 0.30
N ILE A 117 -3.50 -2.17 0.78
CA ILE A 117 -2.04 -2.23 0.93
C ILE A 117 -1.36 -2.17 -0.44
N THR A 118 -1.82 -2.94 -1.43
CA THR A 118 -1.22 -2.94 -2.77
C THR A 118 -1.34 -1.59 -3.46
N SER A 119 -2.46 -0.87 -3.31
CA SER A 119 -2.62 0.46 -3.90
C SER A 119 -1.57 1.43 -3.35
N VAL A 120 -1.31 1.38 -2.04
CA VAL A 120 -0.26 2.18 -1.39
C VAL A 120 1.15 1.71 -1.81
N CYS A 121 1.41 0.41 -1.84
CA CYS A 121 2.70 -0.14 -2.30
C CYS A 121 3.00 0.26 -3.76
N ASN A 122 2.01 0.20 -4.65
CA ASN A 122 2.17 0.59 -6.05
C ASN A 122 2.52 2.06 -6.17
N PHE A 123 1.86 2.93 -5.41
CA PHE A 123 2.21 4.35 -5.32
C PHE A 123 3.67 4.53 -4.90
N PHE A 124 4.09 3.98 -3.75
CA PHE A 124 5.46 4.11 -3.29
C PHE A 124 6.49 3.55 -4.26
N THR A 125 6.20 2.41 -4.89
CA THR A 125 7.09 1.79 -5.89
C THR A 125 7.31 2.73 -7.06
N TYR A 126 6.24 3.31 -7.58
CA TYR A 126 6.33 4.25 -8.70
C TYR A 126 7.10 5.53 -8.32
N ILE A 127 6.79 6.13 -7.17
CA ILE A 127 7.51 7.31 -6.65
C ILE A 127 9.00 7.03 -6.48
N ARG A 128 9.39 5.85 -5.94
CA ARG A 128 10.80 5.44 -5.84
C ARG A 128 11.45 5.28 -7.22
N TYR A 129 10.74 4.73 -8.20
CA TYR A 129 11.27 4.62 -9.57
C TYR A 129 11.53 5.99 -10.20
N ILE A 130 10.65 6.96 -9.96
CA ILE A 130 10.89 8.34 -10.38
C ILE A 130 12.13 8.92 -9.68
N GLN A 131 12.20 8.79 -8.35
CA GLN A 131 13.29 9.33 -7.55
C GLN A 131 14.66 8.74 -7.91
N GLN A 132 14.70 7.46 -8.28
CA GLN A 132 15.92 6.76 -8.70
C GLN A 132 16.27 6.97 -10.18
N GLY A 133 15.45 7.72 -10.94
CA GLY A 133 15.68 7.95 -12.38
C GLY A 133 15.47 6.71 -13.24
N LEU A 134 14.66 5.74 -12.78
CA LEU A 134 14.35 4.51 -13.50
C LEU A 134 13.25 4.70 -14.57
N VAL A 135 12.43 5.74 -14.44
CA VAL A 135 11.38 6.08 -15.41
C VAL A 135 11.96 6.97 -16.52
N LYS A 136 12.51 6.34 -17.57
CA LYS A 136 13.24 7.06 -18.65
C LYS A 136 12.42 7.34 -19.91
N GLN A 137 11.34 6.58 -20.13
CA GLN A 137 10.56 6.63 -21.38
C GLN A 137 9.28 7.46 -21.27
N GLN A 138 8.87 7.82 -20.05
CA GLN A 138 7.67 8.62 -19.83
C GLN A 138 8.02 10.11 -19.80
N ASP A 139 7.19 10.92 -20.45
CA ASP A 139 7.24 12.37 -20.26
C ASP A 139 6.60 12.80 -18.93
N VAL A 140 6.78 14.07 -18.55
CA VAL A 140 6.29 14.60 -17.26
C VAL A 140 4.78 14.48 -17.13
N ASP A 141 4.04 14.63 -18.23
CA ASP A 141 2.57 14.55 -18.23
C ASP A 141 2.11 13.12 -18.00
N GLN A 142 2.74 12.16 -18.66
CA GLN A 142 2.49 10.72 -18.44
C GLN A 142 2.80 10.33 -17.00
N MET A 143 3.90 10.83 -16.43
CA MET A 143 4.26 10.55 -15.04
C MET A 143 3.23 11.14 -14.06
N PHE A 144 2.78 12.37 -14.32
CA PHE A 144 1.73 13.00 -13.54
C PHE A 144 0.43 12.20 -13.57
N TRP A 145 -0.02 11.77 -14.75
CA TRP A 145 -1.25 11.00 -14.88
C TRP A 145 -1.15 9.62 -14.24
N GLU A 146 0.02 8.99 -14.27
CA GLU A 146 0.26 7.75 -13.53
C GLU A 146 0.14 7.98 -12.00
N VAL A 147 0.71 9.07 -11.48
CA VAL A 147 0.49 9.47 -10.07
C VAL A 147 -0.99 9.69 -9.78
N MET A 148 -1.73 10.41 -10.63
CA MET A 148 -3.17 10.64 -10.43
C MET A 148 -3.96 9.33 -10.45
N GLN A 149 -3.61 8.40 -11.33
CA GLN A 149 -4.24 7.08 -11.41
C GLN A 149 -3.95 6.23 -10.15
N LEU A 150 -2.72 6.26 -9.62
CA LEU A 150 -2.37 5.59 -8.36
C LEU A 150 -3.10 6.19 -7.16
N ARG A 151 -3.20 7.53 -7.10
CA ARG A 151 -3.99 8.23 -6.07
C ARG A 151 -5.48 7.91 -6.17
N LYS A 152 -6.03 7.77 -7.38
CA LYS A 152 -7.41 7.33 -7.60
C LYS A 152 -7.66 5.93 -7.05
N GLU A 153 -6.77 4.97 -7.31
CA GLU A 153 -6.92 3.61 -6.76
C GLU A 153 -6.87 3.62 -5.22
N MET A 154 -5.99 4.43 -4.60
CA MET A 154 -6.00 4.63 -3.14
C MET A 154 -7.30 5.31 -2.66
N SER A 155 -7.78 6.34 -3.36
CA SER A 155 -9.02 7.04 -3.02
C SER A 155 -10.26 6.15 -3.11
N LEU A 156 -10.29 5.20 -4.04
CA LEU A 156 -11.33 4.17 -4.09
C LEU A 156 -11.18 3.19 -2.91
N ALA A 157 -9.95 2.73 -2.66
CA ALA A 157 -9.65 1.75 -1.61
C ALA A 157 -10.00 2.26 -0.20
N LYS A 158 -9.70 3.53 0.13
CA LYS A 158 -10.02 4.13 1.43
C LYS A 158 -11.53 4.19 1.70
N LEU A 159 -12.35 4.26 0.65
CA LEU A 159 -13.81 4.30 0.73
C LEU A 159 -14.46 2.90 0.71
N GLY A 160 -13.68 1.82 0.57
CA GLY A 160 -14.21 0.46 0.53
C GLY A 160 -14.40 -0.11 -0.87
N TYR A 161 -14.13 0.65 -1.94
CA TYR A 161 -14.20 0.15 -3.31
C TYR A 161 -12.92 -0.59 -3.65
N PHE A 162 -13.03 -1.89 -3.96
CA PHE A 162 -11.90 -2.70 -4.36
C PHE A 162 -12.27 -3.67 -5.48
N LYS A 163 -11.28 -4.02 -6.29
CA LYS A 163 -11.41 -5.07 -7.31
C LYS A 163 -10.95 -6.38 -6.68
N GLU A 164 -11.86 -7.35 -6.60
CA GLU A 164 -11.46 -8.74 -6.34
C GLU A 164 -11.16 -9.36 -7.71
N GLU A 165 -9.87 -9.56 -8.01
CA GLU A 165 -9.50 -10.47 -9.10
C GLU A 165 -9.95 -11.87 -8.68
N LEU A 166 -10.93 -12.42 -9.40
CA LEU A 166 -11.56 -13.72 -9.16
C LEU A 166 -10.54 -14.87 -9.24
#